data_AF-A0A817XCW3-F1
#
_entry.id   AF-A0A817XCW3-F1
#
_cell.length_a   1.000
_cell.length_b   1.000
_cell.length_c   1.000
_cell.angle_alpha   90.00
_cell.angle_beta   90.00
_cell.angle_gamma   90.00
#
_symmetry.space_group_name_H-M   'P 1'
#
loop_
_entity.id
_entity.type
_entity.pdbx_description
1 polymer ?
#
loop_
_entity_poly.entity_id
_entity_poly.type
_entity_poly.pdbx_seq_one_letter_code
_entity_poly.pdbx_strand_id
1 'polypeptide(L)'
;MKSFNDSSINECNKSIISLYYRHATSKRNSSYPFISGDTFRAFADYIVDETRRDNLKSVKHGDIVFIKGDSLKLFFLRSYPLIKNPFILVSHNSDASVPREYVNKLEDKNILAWYASNPNVRNHPKLFPIPIGLANGRWKTGNLDTLKYGLEKYRKPWSKRTTLLYVNFNIDTNKKQRQEALSQAKKIQNVLIIRKRILFKTYVEQIGNAKFVLSPPGGGLDCHRTWEALIMGAAPVVFSSELDPLFNNIPAVIVTQWSNLTENLLLSYNFSSYDNLIPSILFARHWRERLLKYRHK
;
A
#
# COMPACT_ATOMS: atom_id res chain seq x y z
N MET A 1 5.71 -24.92 8.22
CA MET A 1 4.53 -24.04 8.19
C MET A 1 3.70 -24.33 9.43
N LYS A 2 3.71 -23.44 10.43
CA LYS A 2 2.69 -23.51 11.51
C LYS A 2 1.37 -23.05 10.89
N SER A 3 0.35 -23.87 11.07
CA SER A 3 -1.02 -23.65 10.60
C SER A 3 -1.55 -22.29 11.05
N PHE A 4 -2.29 -21.60 10.18
CA PHE A 4 -3.13 -20.45 10.53
C PHE A 4 -4.41 -20.90 11.26
N ASN A 5 -4.28 -21.76 12.28
CA ASN A 5 -5.36 -22.05 13.21
C ASN A 5 -5.01 -21.41 14.55
N ASP A 6 -5.43 -20.16 14.72
CA ASP A 6 -5.37 -19.45 15.98
C ASP A 6 -6.66 -19.72 16.76
N SER A 7 -6.75 -20.92 17.36
CA SER A 7 -7.89 -21.34 18.18
C SER A 7 -7.69 -21.07 19.68
N SER A 8 -6.92 -20.05 20.04
CA SER A 8 -6.80 -19.55 21.42
C SER A 8 -6.88 -18.03 21.46
N ILE A 9 -8.08 -17.49 21.24
CA ILE A 9 -8.30 -16.03 21.29
C ILE A 9 -8.47 -15.61 22.76
N ASN A 10 -7.36 -15.27 23.43
CA ASN A 10 -7.37 -14.59 24.73
C ASN A 10 -8.10 -13.23 24.64
N GLU A 11 -8.68 -12.73 25.74
CA GLU A 11 -9.43 -11.46 25.76
C GLU A 11 -8.61 -10.24 25.28
N CYS A 12 -7.30 -10.22 25.57
CA CYS A 12 -6.37 -9.22 25.04
C CYS A 12 -6.33 -9.24 23.49
N ASN A 13 -6.34 -10.43 22.86
CA ASN A 13 -6.40 -10.58 21.40
C ASN A 13 -7.78 -10.19 20.83
N LYS A 14 -8.88 -10.45 21.55
CA LYS A 14 -10.23 -9.98 21.15
C LYS A 14 -10.29 -8.45 21.09
N SER A 15 -9.67 -7.76 22.05
CA SER A 15 -9.61 -6.28 22.09
C SER A 15 -8.78 -5.68 20.95
N ILE A 16 -7.72 -6.38 20.51
CA ILE A 16 -6.86 -5.95 19.40
C ILE A 16 -7.57 -6.17 18.06
N ILE A 17 -8.25 -7.31 17.89
CA ILE A 17 -9.01 -7.61 16.66
C ILE A 17 -10.17 -6.62 16.50
N SER A 18 -10.95 -6.35 17.56
CA SER A 18 -12.08 -5.42 17.48
C SER A 18 -11.65 -4.03 17.02
N LEU A 19 -10.44 -3.59 17.40
CA LEU A 19 -9.88 -2.32 16.95
C LEU A 19 -9.66 -2.27 15.43
N TYR A 20 -9.13 -3.33 14.83
CA TYR A 20 -8.90 -3.38 13.38
C TYR A 20 -10.20 -3.41 12.57
N TYR A 21 -11.33 -3.64 13.22
CA TYR A 21 -12.67 -3.64 12.63
C TYR A 21 -13.58 -2.56 13.22
N ARG A 22 -13.07 -1.62 14.04
CA ARG A 22 -13.88 -0.63 14.79
C ARG A 22 -14.78 0.27 13.94
N HIS A 23 -14.39 0.47 12.67
CA HIS A 23 -15.13 1.30 11.69
C HIS A 23 -15.64 0.46 10.51
N ALA A 24 -15.71 -0.87 10.68
CA ALA A 24 -16.15 -1.78 9.65
C ALA A 24 -17.63 -1.54 9.32
N THR A 25 -17.94 -1.54 8.04
CA THR A 25 -19.28 -1.48 7.48
C THR A 25 -19.35 -2.43 6.29
N SER A 26 -20.55 -2.67 5.76
CA SER A 26 -20.69 -3.44 4.52
C SER A 26 -19.89 -2.87 3.34
N LYS A 27 -19.61 -1.56 3.34
CA LYS A 27 -18.89 -0.85 2.27
C LYS A 27 -17.40 -0.63 2.56
N ARG A 28 -16.98 -0.67 3.82
CA ARG A 28 -15.64 -0.30 4.28
C ARG A 28 -15.18 -1.33 5.30
N ASN A 29 -14.24 -2.17 4.93
CA ASN A 29 -13.73 -3.19 5.83
C ASN A 29 -12.21 -3.30 5.73
N SER A 30 -11.56 -3.46 6.88
CA SER A 30 -10.13 -3.64 6.98
C SER A 30 -9.68 -4.93 6.32
N SER A 31 -8.48 -4.91 5.72
CA SER A 31 -7.83 -6.08 5.13
C SER A 31 -6.92 -6.82 6.12
N TYR A 32 -7.15 -6.65 7.43
CA TYR A 32 -6.37 -7.27 8.49
C TYR A 32 -6.16 -8.80 8.24
N PRO A 33 -4.92 -9.32 8.39
CA PRO A 33 -3.76 -8.68 9.01
C PRO A 33 -2.96 -7.76 8.08
N PHE A 34 -3.33 -7.62 6.81
CA PHE A 34 -2.62 -6.79 5.84
C PHE A 34 -3.11 -5.35 5.82
N ILE A 35 -2.27 -4.47 5.27
CA ILE A 35 -2.66 -3.08 5.02
C ILE A 35 -3.45 -2.91 3.71
N SER A 36 -4.42 -2.02 3.78
CA SER A 36 -5.19 -1.41 2.70
C SER A 36 -5.60 -0.02 3.18
N GLY A 37 -6.20 0.79 2.32
CA GLY A 37 -6.68 2.09 2.75
C GLY A 37 -7.76 2.00 3.83
N ASP A 38 -8.61 0.97 3.79
CA ASP A 38 -9.60 0.72 4.83
C ASP A 38 -8.97 0.17 6.13
N THR A 39 -7.81 -0.51 6.06
CA THR A 39 -7.02 -0.85 7.25
C THR A 39 -6.46 0.42 7.91
N PHE A 40 -5.86 1.35 7.15
CA PHE A 40 -5.38 2.63 7.71
C PHE A 40 -6.52 3.49 8.26
N ARG A 41 -7.67 3.50 7.58
CA ARG A 41 -8.90 4.14 8.05
C ARG A 41 -9.36 3.57 9.39
N ALA A 42 -9.24 2.26 9.60
CA ALA A 42 -9.61 1.61 10.86
C ALA A 42 -8.74 2.06 12.05
N PHE A 43 -7.51 2.52 11.82
CA PHE A 43 -6.64 3.02 12.89
C PHE A 43 -7.06 4.40 13.41
N ALA A 44 -7.86 5.14 12.64
CA ALA A 44 -8.19 6.52 12.92
C ALA A 44 -9.14 6.67 14.11
N ASP A 45 -8.98 7.77 14.84
CA ASP A 45 -9.94 8.20 15.85
C ASP A 45 -11.06 9.03 15.20
N TYR A 46 -10.69 9.82 14.17
CA TYR A 46 -11.62 10.64 13.37
C TYR A 46 -11.43 10.37 11.88
N ILE A 47 -12.53 10.34 11.13
CA ILE A 47 -12.56 10.06 9.69
C ILE A 47 -13.27 11.19 8.94
N VAL A 48 -12.64 11.67 7.87
CA VAL A 48 -13.23 12.58 6.88
C VAL A 48 -13.04 12.01 5.48
N ASP A 49 -14.04 11.29 5.00
CA ASP A 49 -14.11 10.72 3.65
C ASP A 49 -15.53 10.86 3.06
N GLU A 50 -15.82 10.16 1.96
CA GLU A 50 -17.12 10.20 1.30
C GLU A 50 -18.24 9.45 2.06
N THR A 51 -17.87 8.65 3.06
CA THR A 51 -18.76 7.78 3.84
C THR A 51 -18.97 8.27 5.27
N ARG A 52 -18.02 9.03 5.83
CA ARG A 52 -18.04 9.51 7.21
C ARG A 52 -17.34 10.86 7.30
N ARG A 53 -17.97 11.81 7.99
CA ARG A 53 -17.44 13.15 8.23
C ARG A 53 -17.56 13.50 9.69
N ASP A 54 -16.58 13.09 10.47
CA ASP A 54 -16.60 13.33 11.91
C ASP A 54 -16.44 14.81 12.25
N ASN A 55 -17.05 15.21 13.36
CA ASN A 55 -16.85 16.52 13.94
C ASN A 55 -15.48 16.58 14.62
N LEU A 56 -14.58 17.42 14.11
CA LEU A 56 -13.19 17.49 14.57
C LEU A 56 -12.96 18.45 15.75
N LYS A 57 -14.02 19.06 16.31
CA LYS A 57 -13.91 19.94 17.50
C LYS A 57 -13.38 19.22 18.74
N SER A 58 -13.64 17.92 18.86
CA SER A 58 -13.27 17.11 20.04
C SER A 58 -11.93 16.38 19.89
N VAL A 59 -11.20 16.61 18.79
CA VAL A 59 -9.87 16.03 18.55
C VAL A 59 -8.96 16.37 19.74
N LYS A 60 -8.42 15.34 20.39
CA LYS A 60 -7.46 15.45 21.49
C LYS A 60 -6.04 15.36 20.95
N HIS A 61 -5.09 15.74 21.80
CA HIS A 61 -3.67 15.62 21.50
C HIS A 61 -3.32 14.19 21.04
N GLY A 62 -2.63 14.06 19.91
CA GLY A 62 -2.16 12.78 19.39
C GLY A 62 -3.23 11.89 18.74
N ASP A 63 -4.49 12.33 18.67
CA ASP A 63 -5.53 11.59 17.95
C ASP A 63 -5.20 11.48 16.46
N ILE A 64 -5.60 10.36 15.86
CA ILE A 64 -5.36 10.09 14.43
C ILE A 64 -6.57 10.57 13.62
N VAL A 65 -6.33 11.55 12.74
CA VAL A 65 -7.32 12.07 11.80
C VAL A 65 -7.02 11.50 10.41
N PHE A 66 -7.91 10.63 9.93
CA PHE A 66 -7.85 10.08 8.58
C PHE A 66 -8.67 10.93 7.61
N ILE A 67 -8.08 11.21 6.45
CA ILE A 67 -8.76 11.85 5.33
C ILE A 67 -8.57 11.06 4.05
N LYS A 68 -9.57 11.09 3.17
CA LYS A 68 -9.36 10.70 1.77
C LYS A 68 -8.44 11.73 1.09
N GLY A 69 -7.41 11.29 0.37
CA GLY A 69 -6.36 12.16 -0.18
C GLY A 69 -6.89 13.29 -1.09
N ASP A 70 -7.93 13.03 -1.88
CA ASP A 70 -8.57 14.06 -2.73
C ASP A 70 -9.51 15.02 -1.99
N SER A 71 -9.75 14.79 -0.69
CA SER A 71 -10.48 15.71 0.18
C SER A 71 -9.58 16.77 0.83
N LEU A 72 -8.27 16.80 0.52
CA LEU A 72 -7.28 17.65 1.20
C LEU A 72 -7.68 19.13 1.24
N LYS A 73 -8.14 19.66 0.10
CA LYS A 73 -8.60 21.06 -0.01
C LYS A 73 -9.79 21.35 0.89
N LEU A 74 -10.81 20.50 0.87
CA LEU A 74 -11.99 20.66 1.71
C LEU A 74 -11.64 20.49 3.19
N PHE A 75 -10.75 19.56 3.52
CA PHE A 75 -10.25 19.35 4.88
C PHE A 75 -9.61 20.62 5.42
N PHE A 76 -8.61 21.18 4.73
CA PHE A 76 -7.92 22.37 5.24
C PHE A 76 -8.79 23.64 5.28
N LEU A 77 -9.76 23.77 4.37
CA LEU A 77 -10.66 24.93 4.35
C LEU A 77 -11.78 24.85 5.40
N ARG A 78 -12.32 23.66 5.68
CA ARG A 78 -13.56 23.52 6.47
C ARG A 78 -13.39 22.74 7.77
N SER A 79 -12.60 21.68 7.76
CA SER A 79 -12.49 20.75 8.90
C SER A 79 -11.31 21.10 9.82
N TYR A 80 -10.16 21.41 9.23
CA TYR A 80 -8.93 21.76 9.94
C TYR A 80 -9.09 22.94 10.93
N PRO A 81 -9.78 24.05 10.61
CA PRO A 81 -9.93 25.17 11.55
C PRO A 81 -10.64 24.83 12.87
N LEU A 82 -11.39 23.72 12.87
CA LEU A 82 -12.11 23.22 14.06
C LEU A 82 -11.19 22.50 15.04
N ILE A 83 -10.03 22.01 14.58
CA ILE A 83 -9.07 21.27 15.41
C ILE A 83 -8.27 22.25 16.26
N LYS A 84 -8.26 22.06 17.58
CA LYS A 84 -7.55 22.94 18.53
C LYS A 84 -6.31 22.30 19.17
N ASN A 85 -6.15 20.98 19.04
CA ASN A 85 -5.05 20.23 19.64
C ASN A 85 -4.16 19.61 18.55
N PRO A 86 -2.85 19.41 18.82
CA PRO A 86 -1.97 18.71 17.90
C PRO A 86 -2.43 17.27 17.61
N PHE A 87 -2.32 16.82 16.37
CA PHE A 87 -2.86 15.55 15.91
C PHE A 87 -1.97 14.90 14.85
N ILE A 88 -2.25 13.64 14.54
CA ILE A 88 -1.59 12.90 13.47
C ILE A 88 -2.52 12.86 12.26
N LEU A 89 -2.03 13.31 11.11
CA LEU A 89 -2.78 13.30 9.85
C LEU A 89 -2.45 12.05 9.03
N VAL A 90 -3.48 11.34 8.55
CA VAL A 90 -3.33 10.23 7.60
C VAL A 90 -4.13 10.54 6.34
N SER A 91 -3.46 10.64 5.20
CA SER A 91 -4.11 10.85 3.90
C SER A 91 -3.92 9.63 3.00
N HIS A 92 -5.01 8.98 2.64
CA HIS A 92 -5.01 7.70 1.90
C HIS A 92 -6.25 7.58 1.00
N ASN A 93 -6.53 6.39 0.45
CA ASN A 93 -7.74 6.04 -0.30
C ASN A 93 -8.01 6.93 -1.51
N SER A 94 -6.97 7.50 -2.10
CA SER A 94 -7.02 8.32 -3.30
C SER A 94 -5.68 8.26 -4.03
N ASP A 95 -5.74 8.42 -5.35
CA ASP A 95 -4.57 8.58 -6.22
C ASP A 95 -3.95 9.98 -6.09
N ALA A 96 -4.63 10.90 -5.40
CA ALA A 96 -4.16 12.25 -5.23
C ALA A 96 -2.83 12.32 -4.46
N SER A 97 -1.81 12.92 -5.07
CA SER A 97 -0.60 13.26 -4.34
C SER A 97 -0.87 14.27 -3.22
N VAL A 98 -0.03 14.31 -2.19
CA VAL A 98 -0.12 15.23 -1.05
C VAL A 98 1.29 15.60 -0.55
N PRO A 99 1.53 16.79 0.04
CA PRO A 99 0.58 17.84 0.41
C PRO A 99 0.14 18.79 -0.72
N ARG A 100 0.69 18.69 -1.95
CA ARG A 100 0.40 19.61 -3.08
C ARG A 100 0.60 21.08 -2.70
N GLU A 101 -0.39 21.96 -2.92
CA GLU A 101 -0.34 23.37 -2.54
C GLU A 101 -0.27 23.61 -1.01
N TYR A 102 -0.46 22.57 -0.18
CA TYR A 102 -0.43 22.66 1.29
C TYR A 102 0.94 22.30 1.89
N VAL A 103 2.05 22.41 1.14
CA VAL A 103 3.41 22.15 1.67
C VAL A 103 3.68 22.93 2.95
N ASN A 104 3.23 24.19 3.02
CA ASN A 104 3.37 25.05 4.21
C ASN A 104 2.73 24.47 5.48
N LYS A 105 1.77 23.54 5.36
CA LYS A 105 1.16 22.86 6.51
C LYS A 105 2.10 21.87 7.19
N LEU A 106 3.19 21.48 6.54
CA LEU A 106 4.23 20.68 7.18
C LEU A 106 4.92 21.44 8.32
N GLU A 107 4.96 22.78 8.28
CA GLU A 107 5.50 23.61 9.37
C GLU A 107 4.51 23.82 10.52
N ASP A 108 3.25 23.40 10.35
CA ASP A 108 2.21 23.61 11.34
C ASP A 108 2.47 22.76 12.60
N LYS A 109 2.52 23.41 13.77
CA LYS A 109 2.74 22.74 15.06
C LYS A 109 1.61 21.80 15.46
N ASN A 110 0.40 22.02 14.92
CA ASN A 110 -0.74 21.15 15.20
C ASN A 110 -0.68 19.85 14.39
N ILE A 111 0.15 19.74 13.36
CA ILE A 111 0.38 18.48 12.64
C ILE A 111 1.65 17.86 13.20
N LEU A 112 1.48 16.89 14.10
CA LEU A 112 2.58 16.17 14.76
C LEU A 112 3.34 15.26 13.77
N ALA A 113 2.58 14.61 12.90
CA ALA A 113 3.06 13.77 11.82
C ALA A 113 1.98 13.67 10.73
N TRP A 114 2.42 13.51 9.49
CA TRP A 114 1.57 13.31 8.33
C TRP A 114 1.99 12.05 7.59
N TYR A 115 1.15 11.02 7.61
CA TYR A 115 1.34 9.79 6.87
C TYR A 115 0.56 9.83 5.54
N ALA A 116 1.23 9.61 4.43
CA ALA A 116 0.68 9.82 3.09
C ALA A 116 0.92 8.63 2.16
N SER A 117 -0.12 8.17 1.45
CA SER A 117 0.02 7.09 0.47
C SER A 117 0.63 7.52 -0.87
N ASN A 118 0.58 8.81 -1.18
CA ASN A 118 1.12 9.40 -2.40
C ASN A 118 1.84 10.73 -2.07
N PRO A 119 2.95 10.72 -1.31
CA PRO A 119 3.66 11.96 -0.98
C PRO A 119 4.29 12.59 -2.23
N ASN A 120 4.30 13.92 -2.37
CA ASN A 120 5.03 14.65 -3.43
C ASN A 120 6.20 15.50 -2.90
N VAL A 121 6.63 15.24 -1.67
CA VAL A 121 7.78 15.88 -1.02
C VAL A 121 8.65 14.79 -0.42
N ARG A 122 9.96 14.83 -0.71
CA ARG A 122 10.95 13.90 -0.14
C ARG A 122 11.53 14.45 1.16
N ASN A 123 11.93 13.54 2.06
CA ASN A 123 12.80 13.82 3.21
C ASN A 123 12.32 14.89 4.20
N HIS A 124 11.01 15.16 4.28
CA HIS A 124 10.48 16.10 5.26
C HIS A 124 10.27 15.40 6.63
N PRO A 125 10.70 15.98 7.77
CA PRO A 125 10.69 15.32 9.08
C PRO A 125 9.29 14.96 9.62
N LYS A 126 8.24 15.61 9.10
CA LYS A 126 6.83 15.32 9.44
C LYS A 126 6.06 14.53 8.37
N LEU A 127 6.61 14.32 7.16
CA LEU A 127 5.89 13.62 6.09
C LEU A 127 6.45 12.21 5.92
N PHE A 128 5.61 11.20 6.17
CA PHE A 128 6.00 9.80 6.14
C PHE A 128 5.25 9.07 5.02
N PRO A 129 5.96 8.47 4.05
CA PRO A 129 5.31 7.61 3.07
C PRO A 129 4.70 6.39 3.76
N ILE A 130 3.51 5.99 3.33
CA ILE A 130 2.84 4.74 3.70
C ILE A 130 2.38 4.00 2.43
N PRO A 131 2.30 2.67 2.44
CA PRO A 131 1.84 1.90 1.29
C PRO A 131 0.37 2.16 0.99
N ILE A 132 -0.02 2.16 -0.29
CA ILE A 132 -1.44 2.06 -0.67
C ILE A 132 -2.02 0.70 -0.26
N GLY A 133 -1.17 -0.33 -0.21
CA GLY A 133 -1.54 -1.67 0.25
C GLY A 133 -2.42 -2.44 -0.72
N LEU A 134 -3.17 -3.40 -0.18
CA LEU A 134 -4.15 -4.16 -0.95
C LEU A 134 -5.30 -3.26 -1.40
N ALA A 135 -5.95 -3.65 -2.50
CA ALA A 135 -7.24 -3.08 -2.85
C ALA A 135 -8.24 -3.28 -1.70
N ASN A 136 -9.08 -2.29 -1.44
CA ASN A 136 -10.09 -2.39 -0.37
C ASN A 136 -11.06 -3.55 -0.65
N GLY A 137 -11.50 -4.24 0.41
CA GLY A 137 -12.33 -5.46 0.31
C GLY A 137 -13.67 -5.27 -0.42
N ARG A 138 -14.14 -4.03 -0.55
CA ARG A 138 -15.33 -3.68 -1.36
C ARG A 138 -15.13 -3.89 -2.87
N TRP A 139 -13.90 -4.08 -3.34
CA TRP A 139 -13.58 -4.32 -4.75
C TRP A 139 -13.25 -5.79 -4.98
N LYS A 140 -13.60 -6.31 -6.16
CA LYS A 140 -13.32 -7.71 -6.54
C LYS A 140 -11.82 -8.07 -6.43
N THR A 141 -10.94 -7.11 -6.69
CA THR A 141 -9.47 -7.27 -6.59
C THR A 141 -8.95 -7.10 -5.16
N GLY A 142 -9.80 -6.72 -4.20
CA GLY A 142 -9.48 -6.67 -2.77
C GLY A 142 -9.96 -7.90 -2.00
N ASN A 143 -10.37 -8.97 -2.70
CA ASN A 143 -10.88 -10.18 -2.08
C ASN A 143 -9.75 -10.91 -1.32
N LEU A 144 -9.73 -10.73 0.00
CA LEU A 144 -8.68 -11.23 0.87
C LEU A 144 -8.64 -12.76 0.91
N ASP A 145 -9.79 -13.44 0.84
CA ASP A 145 -9.85 -14.90 0.87
C ASP A 145 -9.20 -15.52 -0.38
N THR A 146 -9.42 -14.91 -1.55
CA THR A 146 -8.76 -15.31 -2.79
C THR A 146 -7.24 -15.14 -2.70
N LEU A 147 -6.78 -14.03 -2.11
CA LEU A 147 -5.36 -13.77 -1.93
C LEU A 147 -4.73 -14.75 -0.92
N LYS A 148 -5.38 -15.01 0.22
CA LYS A 148 -4.92 -15.98 1.23
C LYS A 148 -4.87 -17.41 0.66
N TYR A 149 -5.91 -17.82 -0.06
CA TYR A 149 -5.93 -19.09 -0.75
C TYR A 149 -4.76 -19.19 -1.76
N GLY A 150 -4.53 -18.12 -2.54
CA GLY A 150 -3.40 -18.08 -3.46
C GLY A 150 -2.04 -18.11 -2.76
N LEU A 151 -1.90 -17.42 -1.63
CA LEU A 151 -0.69 -17.45 -0.81
C LEU A 151 -0.35 -18.88 -0.38
N GLU A 152 -1.35 -19.68 -0.01
CA GLU A 152 -1.16 -21.07 0.41
C GLU A 152 -0.95 -22.04 -0.76
N LYS A 153 -1.58 -21.80 -1.90
CA LYS A 153 -1.65 -22.79 -3.01
C LYS A 153 -0.74 -22.45 -4.20
N TYR A 154 -0.49 -21.18 -4.47
CA TYR A 154 0.13 -20.73 -5.70
C TYR A 154 1.47 -20.00 -5.50
N ARG A 155 1.80 -19.58 -4.27
CA ARG A 155 3.11 -18.97 -3.97
C ARG A 155 4.21 -20.01 -4.09
N LYS A 156 4.99 -19.97 -5.18
CA LYS A 156 6.13 -20.87 -5.38
C LYS A 156 7.42 -20.30 -4.76
N PRO A 157 8.36 -21.17 -4.32
CA PRO A 157 9.72 -20.75 -4.00
C PRO A 157 10.39 -20.07 -5.20
N TRP A 158 11.29 -19.12 -4.95
CA TRP A 158 11.97 -18.30 -5.96
C TRP A 158 12.60 -19.14 -7.07
N SER A 159 13.26 -20.24 -6.69
CA SER A 159 13.93 -21.17 -7.63
C SER A 159 12.97 -21.98 -8.50
N LYS A 160 11.69 -22.06 -8.15
CA LYS A 160 10.65 -22.82 -8.86
C LYS A 160 9.71 -21.95 -9.70
N ARG A 161 9.89 -20.63 -9.68
CA ARG A 161 9.12 -19.67 -10.49
C ARG A 161 9.61 -19.69 -11.93
N THR A 162 8.70 -19.95 -12.87
CA THR A 162 9.07 -20.12 -14.29
C THR A 162 8.89 -18.86 -15.11
N THR A 163 8.07 -17.90 -14.67
CA THR A 163 7.92 -16.60 -15.34
C THR A 163 8.96 -15.64 -14.78
N LEU A 164 9.83 -15.06 -15.63
CA LEU A 164 10.80 -14.06 -15.16
C LEU A 164 10.08 -12.75 -14.84
N LEU A 165 9.38 -12.16 -15.82
CA LEU A 165 8.65 -10.90 -15.63
C LEU A 165 7.15 -11.05 -15.93
N TYR A 166 6.31 -10.62 -15.01
CA TYR A 166 4.86 -10.54 -15.19
C TYR A 166 4.38 -9.10 -15.38
N VAL A 167 3.50 -8.89 -16.37
CA VAL A 167 2.98 -7.57 -16.74
C VAL A 167 1.46 -7.62 -16.82
N ASN A 168 0.78 -6.90 -15.92
CA ASN A 168 -0.67 -6.79 -15.91
C ASN A 168 -1.10 -5.40 -15.39
N PHE A 169 -1.24 -4.46 -16.31
CA PHE A 169 -1.74 -3.11 -16.02
C PHE A 169 -2.43 -2.50 -17.23
N ASN A 170 -3.38 -1.60 -16.98
CA ASN A 170 -3.95 -0.75 -18.02
C ASN A 170 -3.02 0.43 -18.30
N ILE A 171 -2.61 0.61 -19.57
CA ILE A 171 -1.75 1.71 -20.01
C ILE A 171 -2.42 3.07 -19.75
N ASP A 172 -3.73 3.21 -19.95
CA ASP A 172 -4.40 4.51 -19.98
C ASP A 172 -4.41 5.23 -18.64
N THR A 173 -4.28 4.50 -17.53
CA THR A 173 -4.21 5.11 -16.19
C THR A 173 -2.94 5.92 -15.93
N ASN A 174 -1.88 5.71 -16.73
CA ASN A 174 -0.67 6.55 -16.74
C ASN A 174 0.08 6.28 -18.05
N LYS A 175 -0.40 6.87 -19.14
CA LYS A 175 0.04 6.55 -20.50
C LYS A 175 1.56 6.65 -20.66
N LYS A 176 2.16 7.74 -20.17
CA LYS A 176 3.62 7.97 -20.27
C LYS A 176 4.41 6.85 -19.59
N GLN A 177 4.25 6.69 -18.28
CA GLN A 177 5.04 5.72 -17.50
C GLN A 177 4.78 4.27 -17.96
N ARG A 178 3.52 3.92 -18.22
CA ARG A 178 3.13 2.54 -18.55
C ARG A 178 3.51 2.13 -19.97
N GLN A 179 3.50 3.05 -20.94
CA GLN A 179 3.98 2.75 -22.30
C GLN A 179 5.50 2.54 -22.33
N GLU A 180 6.25 3.38 -21.61
CA GLU A 180 7.71 3.25 -21.51
C GLU A 180 8.09 1.93 -20.82
N ALA A 181 7.47 1.62 -19.68
CA ALA A 181 7.69 0.37 -18.95
C ALA A 181 7.35 -0.87 -19.81
N LEU A 182 6.19 -0.86 -20.48
CA LEU A 182 5.75 -1.96 -21.34
C LEU A 182 6.69 -2.15 -22.55
N SER A 183 7.19 -1.06 -23.13
CA SER A 183 8.12 -1.13 -24.27
C SER A 183 9.43 -1.82 -23.90
N GLN A 184 9.91 -1.65 -22.67
CA GLN A 184 11.11 -2.33 -22.17
C GLN A 184 10.82 -3.78 -21.81
N ALA A 185 9.67 -4.04 -21.17
CA ALA A 185 9.24 -5.39 -20.85
C ALA A 185 9.12 -6.31 -22.08
N LYS A 186 8.69 -5.77 -23.23
CA LYS A 186 8.61 -6.52 -24.50
C LYS A 186 9.96 -6.99 -25.05
N LYS A 187 11.08 -6.43 -24.57
CA LYS A 187 12.44 -6.83 -24.97
C LYS A 187 12.99 -7.99 -24.14
N ILE A 188 12.30 -8.39 -23.07
CA ILE A 188 12.69 -9.49 -22.19
C ILE A 188 12.12 -10.80 -22.76
N GLN A 189 12.94 -11.85 -22.81
CA GLN A 189 12.58 -13.11 -23.46
C GLN A 189 11.49 -13.85 -22.66
N ASN A 190 11.66 -13.96 -21.35
CA ASN A 190 10.71 -14.66 -20.47
C ASN A 190 9.73 -13.67 -19.79
N VAL A 191 8.79 -13.15 -20.57
CA VAL A 191 7.78 -12.21 -20.08
C VAL A 191 6.35 -12.74 -20.32
N LEU A 192 5.49 -12.64 -19.30
CA LEU A 192 4.06 -12.88 -19.43
C LEU A 192 3.30 -11.55 -19.42
N ILE A 193 2.76 -11.16 -20.58
CA ILE A 193 2.02 -9.90 -20.76
C ILE A 193 0.53 -10.17 -20.88
N ILE A 194 -0.24 -9.67 -19.92
CA ILE A 194 -1.70 -9.79 -19.90
C ILE A 194 -2.32 -8.61 -20.65
N ARG A 195 -3.01 -8.92 -21.75
CA ARG A 195 -3.64 -7.92 -22.65
C ARG A 195 -5.13 -7.69 -22.39
N LYS A 196 -5.79 -8.64 -21.71
CA LYS A 196 -7.23 -8.61 -21.43
C LYS A 196 -7.46 -8.77 -19.95
N ARG A 197 -8.59 -8.27 -19.45
CA ARG A 197 -8.97 -8.43 -18.05
C ARG A 197 -9.10 -9.92 -17.73
N ILE A 198 -8.45 -10.33 -16.64
CA ILE A 198 -8.52 -11.69 -16.10
C ILE A 198 -9.22 -11.69 -14.74
N LEU A 199 -9.62 -12.88 -14.29
CA LEU A 199 -10.15 -13.08 -12.94
C LEU A 199 -9.07 -12.83 -11.90
N PHE A 200 -9.45 -12.33 -10.72
CA PHE A 200 -8.51 -12.05 -9.64
C PHE A 200 -7.77 -13.32 -9.18
N LYS A 201 -8.45 -14.47 -9.11
CA LYS A 201 -7.82 -15.77 -8.82
C LYS A 201 -6.70 -16.11 -9.81
N THR A 202 -6.96 -15.97 -11.12
CA THR A 202 -5.98 -16.22 -12.17
C THR A 202 -4.79 -15.26 -12.08
N TYR A 203 -5.05 -13.99 -11.77
CA TYR A 203 -4.01 -13.01 -11.51
C TYR A 203 -3.11 -13.44 -10.34
N VAL A 204 -3.71 -13.80 -9.19
CA VAL A 204 -2.99 -14.24 -7.99
C VAL A 204 -2.14 -15.48 -8.28
N GLU A 205 -2.68 -16.46 -9.01
CA GLU A 205 -1.94 -17.64 -9.44
C GLU A 205 -0.72 -17.29 -10.30
N GLN A 206 -0.90 -16.42 -11.29
CA GLN A 206 0.16 -16.01 -12.21
C GLN A 206 1.30 -15.27 -11.50
N ILE A 207 0.98 -14.34 -10.59
CA ILE A 207 2.03 -13.66 -9.80
C ILE A 207 2.73 -14.61 -8.81
N GLY A 208 2.05 -15.66 -8.34
CA GLY A 208 2.66 -16.70 -7.50
C GLY A 208 3.73 -17.53 -8.23
N ASN A 209 3.70 -17.54 -9.57
CA ASN A 209 4.67 -18.21 -10.43
C ASN A 209 5.72 -17.26 -11.05
N ALA A 210 5.62 -15.95 -10.85
CA ALA A 210 6.49 -14.95 -11.44
C ALA A 210 7.59 -14.51 -10.48
N LYS A 211 8.84 -14.38 -10.94
CA LYS A 211 9.94 -13.81 -10.13
C LYS A 211 9.74 -12.32 -9.91
N PHE A 212 9.44 -11.59 -10.98
CA PHE A 212 9.24 -10.15 -10.95
C PHE A 212 7.85 -9.77 -11.44
N VAL A 213 7.29 -8.71 -10.86
CA VAL A 213 6.04 -8.09 -11.31
C VAL A 213 6.31 -6.64 -11.67
N LEU A 214 6.08 -6.26 -12.92
CA LEU A 214 6.28 -4.88 -13.36
C LEU A 214 5.22 -3.97 -12.72
N SER A 215 5.63 -2.96 -11.95
CA SER A 215 4.75 -2.07 -11.16
C SER A 215 4.98 -0.57 -11.41
N PRO A 216 4.82 -0.07 -12.66
CA PRO A 216 4.87 1.35 -12.97
C PRO A 216 3.74 2.12 -12.28
N PRO A 217 3.96 3.41 -11.95
CA PRO A 217 2.94 4.30 -11.42
C PRO A 217 1.62 4.26 -12.23
N GLY A 218 0.50 4.43 -11.53
CA GLY A 218 -0.84 4.55 -12.09
C GLY A 218 -1.34 5.98 -12.00
N GLY A 219 -2.59 6.14 -11.56
CA GLY A 219 -3.12 7.46 -11.21
C GLY A 219 -2.33 8.13 -10.07
N GLY A 220 -1.84 7.32 -9.12
CA GLY A 220 -0.89 7.72 -8.08
C GLY A 220 0.50 7.14 -8.28
N LEU A 221 1.40 7.42 -7.32
CA LEU A 221 2.78 6.89 -7.29
C LEU A 221 2.81 5.38 -7.05
N ASP A 222 1.88 4.89 -6.22
CA ASP A 222 1.83 3.49 -5.80
C ASP A 222 0.82 2.67 -6.61
N CYS A 223 0.89 1.35 -6.49
CA CYS A 223 -0.03 0.38 -7.09
C CYS A 223 -0.35 -0.74 -6.11
N HIS A 224 -1.61 -1.16 -6.03
CA HIS A 224 -1.98 -2.37 -5.27
C HIS A 224 -1.16 -3.60 -5.69
N ARG A 225 -0.85 -3.69 -7.00
CA ARG A 225 -0.02 -4.75 -7.60
C ARG A 225 1.36 -4.87 -6.94
N THR A 226 1.95 -3.77 -6.48
CA THR A 226 3.24 -3.75 -5.78
C THR A 226 3.19 -4.61 -4.53
N TRP A 227 2.14 -4.43 -3.72
CA TRP A 227 1.98 -5.08 -2.42
C TRP A 227 1.47 -6.52 -2.56
N GLU A 228 0.57 -6.76 -3.52
CA GLU A 228 0.10 -8.10 -3.89
C GLU A 228 1.25 -8.99 -4.38
N ALA A 229 2.18 -8.46 -5.18
CA ALA A 229 3.36 -9.17 -5.64
C ALA A 229 4.23 -9.64 -4.47
N LEU A 230 4.54 -8.74 -3.53
CA LEU A 230 5.33 -9.06 -2.35
C LEU A 230 4.66 -10.14 -1.47
N ILE A 231 3.34 -10.06 -1.27
CA ILE A 231 2.58 -11.09 -0.54
C ILE A 231 2.71 -12.44 -1.24
N MET A 232 2.59 -12.45 -2.56
CA MET A 232 2.73 -13.67 -3.37
C MET A 232 4.19 -14.07 -3.64
N GLY A 233 5.17 -13.44 -2.98
CA GLY A 233 6.60 -13.77 -3.05
C GLY A 233 7.32 -13.36 -4.34
N ALA A 234 6.68 -12.54 -5.18
CA ALA A 234 7.33 -11.93 -6.34
C ALA A 234 7.92 -10.56 -5.96
N ALA A 235 9.01 -10.17 -6.60
CA ALA A 235 9.62 -8.85 -6.41
C ALA A 235 9.00 -7.82 -7.35
N PRO A 236 8.38 -6.73 -6.86
CA PRO A 236 7.88 -5.68 -7.74
C PRO A 236 9.05 -4.89 -8.34
N VAL A 237 8.93 -4.55 -9.62
CA VAL A 237 9.80 -3.58 -10.31
C VAL A 237 9.08 -2.23 -10.31
N VAL A 238 9.54 -1.29 -9.52
CA VAL A 238 8.92 0.02 -9.29
C VAL A 238 9.76 1.15 -9.87
N PHE A 239 9.13 2.29 -10.15
CA PHE A 239 9.83 3.50 -10.55
C PHE A 239 10.21 4.32 -9.31
N SER A 240 11.41 4.91 -9.30
CA SER A 240 11.88 5.73 -8.17
C SER A 240 10.93 6.90 -7.91
N SER A 241 10.56 7.09 -6.65
CA SER A 241 9.64 8.14 -6.20
C SER A 241 9.83 8.46 -4.70
N GLU A 242 8.96 9.30 -4.16
CA GLU A 242 8.89 9.62 -2.73
C GLU A 242 8.57 8.37 -1.87
N LEU A 243 8.19 7.26 -2.50
CA LEU A 243 7.94 5.97 -1.87
C LEU A 243 9.19 5.09 -1.74
N ASP A 244 10.35 5.50 -2.30
CA ASP A 244 11.62 4.74 -2.22
C ASP A 244 11.93 4.22 -0.80
N PRO A 245 11.71 4.99 0.29
CA PRO A 245 11.97 4.51 1.65
C PRO A 245 11.16 3.27 2.07
N LEU A 246 10.02 2.98 1.41
CA LEU A 246 9.22 1.79 1.69
C LEU A 246 9.88 0.51 1.16
N PHE A 247 10.80 0.62 0.21
CA PHE A 247 11.43 -0.52 -0.44
C PHE A 247 12.79 -0.91 0.17
N ASN A 248 13.23 -0.18 1.20
CA ASN A 248 14.46 -0.48 1.91
C ASN A 248 14.40 -1.88 2.56
N ASN A 249 15.38 -2.73 2.26
CA ASN A 249 15.55 -4.07 2.84
C ASN A 249 14.40 -5.06 2.55
N ILE A 250 13.64 -4.87 1.48
CA ILE A 250 12.59 -5.79 1.04
C ILE A 250 12.81 -6.21 -0.43
N PRO A 251 12.22 -7.33 -0.91
CA PRO A 251 12.53 -7.85 -2.24
C PRO A 251 11.82 -7.03 -3.31
N ALA A 252 12.40 -5.89 -3.70
CA ALA A 252 11.90 -4.99 -4.72
C ALA A 252 13.06 -4.47 -5.58
N VAL A 253 12.76 -4.11 -6.83
CA VAL A 253 13.72 -3.52 -7.76
C VAL A 253 13.25 -2.11 -8.09
N ILE A 254 14.03 -1.09 -7.70
CA ILE A 254 13.77 0.30 -8.06
C ILE A 254 14.54 0.64 -9.33
N VAL A 255 13.85 1.19 -10.33
CA VAL A 255 14.49 1.77 -11.52
C VAL A 255 14.27 3.29 -11.53
N THR A 256 15.30 4.05 -11.95
CA THR A 256 15.21 5.51 -12.11
C THR A 256 14.82 5.92 -13.54
N GLN A 257 14.93 4.99 -14.49
CA GLN A 257 14.52 5.11 -15.88
C GLN A 257 14.10 3.73 -16.39
N TRP A 258 13.06 3.67 -17.22
CA TRP A 258 12.58 2.37 -17.73
C TRP A 258 13.60 1.66 -18.60
N SER A 259 14.50 2.39 -19.27
CA SER A 259 15.62 1.82 -20.03
C SER A 259 16.54 0.93 -19.20
N ASN A 260 16.56 1.06 -17.87
CA ASN A 260 17.32 0.15 -17.00
C ASN A 260 16.63 -1.19 -16.78
N LEU A 261 15.32 -1.30 -17.04
CA LEU A 261 14.60 -2.58 -17.01
C LEU A 261 15.08 -3.47 -18.16
N THR A 262 16.06 -4.30 -17.86
CA THR A 262 16.65 -5.28 -18.78
C THR A 262 16.58 -6.67 -18.18
N GLU A 263 16.65 -7.69 -19.02
CA GLU A 263 16.72 -9.08 -18.57
C GLU A 263 17.93 -9.31 -17.66
N ASN A 264 19.10 -8.78 -18.05
CA ASN A 264 20.33 -8.86 -17.25
C ASN A 264 20.18 -8.24 -15.86
N LEU A 265 19.52 -7.08 -15.75
CA LEU A 265 19.22 -6.48 -14.44
C LEU A 265 18.34 -7.41 -13.61
N LEU A 266 17.28 -7.98 -14.18
CA LEU A 266 16.39 -8.88 -13.42
C LEU A 266 17.13 -10.15 -12.97
N LEU A 267 17.97 -10.72 -13.84
CA LEU A 267 18.74 -11.92 -13.55
C LEU A 267 19.86 -11.70 -12.53
N SER A 268 20.31 -10.45 -12.31
CA SER A 268 21.30 -10.14 -11.26
C SER A 268 20.73 -10.20 -9.84
N TYR A 269 19.41 -10.24 -9.67
CA TYR A 269 18.76 -10.35 -8.37
C TYR A 269 18.43 -11.80 -8.00
N ASN A 270 18.66 -12.14 -6.73
CA ASN A 270 18.21 -13.39 -6.14
C ASN A 270 17.54 -13.12 -4.79
N PHE A 271 16.22 -13.34 -4.73
CA PHE A 271 15.41 -13.12 -3.53
C PHE A 271 14.96 -14.43 -2.85
N SER A 272 15.65 -15.55 -3.09
CA SER A 272 15.32 -16.83 -2.44
C SER A 272 15.35 -16.79 -0.90
N SER A 273 16.14 -15.89 -0.31
CA SER A 273 16.15 -15.65 1.14
C SER A 273 14.80 -15.14 1.69
N TYR A 274 13.93 -14.63 0.83
CA TYR A 274 12.59 -14.14 1.18
C TYR A 274 11.48 -15.16 0.94
N ASP A 275 11.77 -16.40 0.52
CA ASP A 275 10.75 -17.40 0.14
C ASP A 275 9.70 -17.63 1.23
N ASN A 276 10.12 -17.63 2.49
CA ASN A 276 9.27 -17.87 3.66
C ASN A 276 8.92 -16.60 4.44
N LEU A 277 9.21 -15.41 3.89
CA LEU A 277 9.01 -14.13 4.57
C LEU A 277 7.98 -13.27 3.83
N ILE A 278 7.18 -12.55 4.60
CA ILE A 278 6.39 -11.42 4.10
C ILE A 278 6.93 -10.18 4.84
N PRO A 279 7.41 -9.15 4.13
CA PRO A 279 7.91 -7.94 4.77
C PRO A 279 6.94 -7.34 5.79
N SER A 280 7.45 -6.91 6.95
CA SER A 280 6.63 -6.39 8.05
C SER A 280 5.75 -5.20 7.63
N ILE A 281 6.21 -4.40 6.66
CA ILE A 281 5.50 -3.24 6.12
C ILE A 281 4.17 -3.59 5.43
N LEU A 282 3.91 -4.87 5.12
CA LEU A 282 2.64 -5.33 4.58
C LEU A 282 1.58 -5.58 5.66
N PHE A 283 1.98 -5.57 6.94
CA PHE A 283 1.09 -5.89 8.05
C PHE A 283 0.57 -4.66 8.77
N ALA A 284 -0.71 -4.71 9.14
CA ALA A 284 -1.41 -3.65 9.87
C ALA A 284 -0.68 -3.25 11.17
N ARG A 285 -0.18 -4.26 11.90
CA ARG A 285 0.54 -4.07 13.17
C ARG A 285 1.74 -3.14 13.03
N HIS A 286 2.56 -3.33 12.00
CA HIS A 286 3.76 -2.51 11.76
C HIS A 286 3.42 -1.02 11.68
N TRP A 287 2.37 -0.68 10.94
CA TRP A 287 1.97 0.71 10.74
C TRP A 287 1.24 1.31 11.92
N ARG A 288 0.40 0.52 12.59
CA ARG A 288 -0.28 0.97 13.81
C ARG A 288 0.73 1.34 14.88
N GLU A 289 1.73 0.51 15.13
CA GLU A 289 2.79 0.81 16.11
C GLU A 289 3.54 2.10 15.75
N ARG A 290 3.82 2.34 14.46
CA ARG A 290 4.47 3.58 14.00
C ARG A 290 3.60 4.82 14.20
N LEU A 291 2.31 4.75 13.89
CA LEU A 291 1.37 5.85 14.10
C LEU A 291 1.31 6.21 15.60
N LEU A 292 1.20 5.20 16.47
CA LEU A 292 1.09 5.42 17.91
C LEU A 292 2.34 6.04 18.54
N LYS A 293 3.53 5.94 17.93
CA LYS A 293 4.75 6.61 18.43
C LYS A 293 4.62 8.14 18.50
N TYR A 294 3.75 8.74 17.70
CA TYR A 294 3.52 10.19 17.70
C TYR A 294 2.34 10.62 18.58
N ARG A 295 1.58 9.67 19.15
CA ARG A 295 0.41 9.98 19.97
C ARG A 295 0.78 10.63 21.31
N HIS A 296 2.02 10.43 21.75
CA HIS A 296 2.54 10.92 23.03
C HIS A 296 3.61 12.01 22.89
N LYS A 297 3.94 12.42 21.66
CA LYS A 297 4.84 13.57 21.40
C LYS A 297 4.03 14.85 21.39
#